data_AF-A0A960K6J4-F1
#
_entry.id   AF-A0A960K6J4-F1
#
_cell.length_a   1.000
_cell.length_b   1.000
_cell.length_c   1.000
_cell.angle_alpha   90.00
_cell.angle_beta   90.00
_cell.angle_gamma   90.00
#
_symmetry.space_group_name_H-M   'P 1'
#
loop_
_entity.id
_entity.type
_entity.pdbx_description
1 polymer ?
#
loop_
_entity_poly.entity_id
_entity_poly.type
_entity_poly.pdbx_seq_one_letter_code
_entity_poly.pdbx_strand_id
1 'polypeptide(L)'
;MMERTDTGNSLTVRLIRWGGLANVIGGIAVALAYVLHPPSAPPEVVGSPFWVFVHAVFLVSLLGGIFGLFALLAAYLEKGGGLLGFAGCAMAVVSLVLIAGLDYSEVFIFPTLAKEFPAVVEKYGAGDQMPSVAFAFPASGLLFLAGYLLFSNELRRAVTVPAPGAWVTLAGVAAFAVGLSGQVPMLVTRAGAVVFGLGLVMMGWALARWHGSRA
;
A
#
# COMPACT_ATOMS: atom_id res chain seq x y z
N MET A 1 -11.39 -42.58 21.06
CA MET A 1 -11.65 -41.13 21.02
C MET A 1 -10.48 -40.50 20.29
N MET A 2 -10.59 -40.31 18.98
CA MET A 2 -9.51 -39.73 18.16
C MET A 2 -9.59 -38.20 18.29
N GLU A 3 -8.52 -37.61 18.81
CA GLU A 3 -8.28 -36.18 18.86
C GLU A 3 -8.15 -35.68 17.42
N ARG A 4 -9.23 -35.11 16.89
CA ARG A 4 -9.21 -34.43 15.60
C ARG A 4 -8.44 -33.13 15.84
N THR A 5 -7.13 -33.16 15.65
CA THR A 5 -6.33 -31.94 15.56
C THR A 5 -6.78 -31.25 14.28
N ASP A 6 -7.80 -30.40 14.40
CA ASP A 6 -8.31 -29.55 13.33
C ASP A 6 -7.25 -28.47 13.09
N THR A 7 -6.15 -28.89 12.48
CA THR A 7 -5.15 -27.97 11.95
C THR A 7 -5.84 -27.30 10.77
N GLY A 8 -6.48 -26.15 11.02
CA GLY A 8 -6.98 -25.28 9.96
C GLY A 8 -5.97 -25.27 8.83
N ASN A 9 -6.46 -25.49 7.60
CA ASN A 9 -5.65 -25.87 6.43
C ASN A 9 -4.24 -25.28 6.49
N SER A 10 -3.24 -26.14 6.72
CA SER A 10 -1.85 -25.72 6.94
C SER A 10 -1.31 -24.82 5.83
N LEU A 11 -1.88 -24.88 4.63
CA LEU A 11 -1.59 -23.98 3.52
C LEU A 11 -2.12 -22.56 3.78
N THR A 12 -3.39 -22.42 4.19
CA THR A 12 -4.02 -21.12 4.48
C THR A 12 -3.24 -20.38 5.57
N VAL A 13 -2.91 -21.05 6.68
CA VAL A 13 -2.11 -20.45 7.76
C VAL A 13 -0.76 -19.97 7.24
N ARG A 14 -0.10 -20.75 6.37
CA ARG A 14 1.18 -20.36 5.76
C ARG A 14 1.02 -19.15 4.84
N LEU A 15 -0.02 -19.10 4.00
CA LEU A 15 -0.28 -17.97 3.11
C LEU A 15 -0.56 -16.69 3.89
N ILE A 16 -1.34 -16.77 4.98
CA ILE A 16 -1.60 -15.61 5.85
C ILE A 16 -0.29 -15.11 6.47
N ARG A 17 0.58 -16.00 6.95
CA ARG A 17 1.86 -15.61 7.53
C ARG A 17 2.79 -14.94 6.51
N TRP A 18 2.92 -15.53 5.32
CA TRP A 18 3.76 -14.98 4.26
C TRP A 18 3.23 -13.65 3.73
N GLY A 19 1.91 -13.51 3.55
CA GLY A 19 1.33 -12.22 3.20
C GLY A 19 1.46 -11.19 4.34
N GLY A 20 1.42 -11.63 5.61
CA GLY A 20 1.76 -10.78 6.75
C GLY A 20 3.18 -10.23 6.67
N LEU A 21 4.17 -11.08 6.34
CA LEU A 21 5.55 -10.66 6.10
C LEU A 21 5.67 -9.72 4.89
N ALA A 22 4.96 -10.00 3.80
CA ALA A 22 4.91 -9.12 2.64
C ALA A 22 4.34 -7.74 3.01
N ASN A 23 3.33 -7.68 3.89
CA ASN A 23 2.77 -6.44 4.40
C ASN A 23 3.75 -5.66 5.29
N VAL A 24 4.57 -6.37 6.09
CA VAL A 24 5.65 -5.74 6.88
C VAL A 24 6.68 -5.11 5.95
N ILE A 25 7.17 -5.87 4.96
CA ILE A 25 8.11 -5.35 3.96
C ILE A 25 7.50 -4.16 3.23
N GLY A 26 6.23 -4.27 2.84
CA GLY A 26 5.53 -3.20 2.15
C GLY A 26 5.39 -1.93 3.00
N GLY A 27 5.06 -2.07 4.28
CA GLY A 27 4.99 -0.96 5.23
C GLY A 27 6.32 -0.24 5.43
N ILE A 28 7.43 -0.99 5.53
CA ILE A 28 8.77 -0.39 5.63
C ILE A 28 9.13 0.32 4.31
N ALA A 29 8.85 -0.33 3.18
CA ALA A 29 9.19 0.19 1.87
C ALA A 29 8.44 1.48 1.52
N VAL A 30 7.13 1.59 1.82
CA VAL A 30 6.37 2.83 1.56
C VAL A 30 6.89 3.99 2.41
N ALA A 31 7.22 3.73 3.68
CA ALA A 31 7.80 4.75 4.56
C ALA A 31 9.16 5.23 4.02
N LEU A 32 10.04 4.30 3.64
CA LEU A 32 11.36 4.61 3.10
C LEU A 32 11.26 5.37 1.78
N ALA A 33 10.45 4.90 0.84
CA ALA A 33 10.27 5.51 -0.47
C ALA A 33 9.82 6.97 -0.34
N TYR A 34 8.79 7.25 0.47
CA TYR A 34 8.28 8.62 0.62
C TYR A 34 9.22 9.54 1.39
N VAL A 35 9.94 9.03 2.40
CA VAL A 35 10.97 9.82 3.10
C VAL A 35 12.06 10.27 2.12
N LEU A 36 12.45 9.38 1.20
CA LEU A 36 13.48 9.63 0.19
C LEU A 36 12.95 10.33 -1.07
N HIS A 37 11.62 10.41 -1.25
CA HIS A 37 11.02 10.93 -2.46
C HIS A 37 11.46 12.37 -2.73
N PRO A 38 12.01 12.68 -3.92
CA PRO A 38 12.38 14.03 -4.30
C PRO A 38 11.18 14.99 -4.22
N PRO A 39 11.37 16.26 -3.81
CA PRO A 39 10.28 17.23 -3.74
C PRO A 39 9.81 17.72 -5.11
N SER A 40 10.60 17.50 -6.16
CA SER A 40 10.30 17.84 -7.55
C SER A 40 10.89 16.79 -8.49
N ALA A 41 10.40 16.76 -9.73
CA ALA A 41 10.75 15.76 -10.74
C ALA A 41 11.29 16.40 -12.05
N PRO A 42 12.33 17.25 -12.00
CA PRO A 42 12.95 17.74 -13.24
C PRO A 42 13.66 16.57 -13.96
N PRO A 43 13.89 16.67 -15.29
CA PRO A 43 14.48 15.58 -16.08
C PRO A 43 15.78 15.01 -15.49
N GLU A 44 16.65 15.85 -14.92
CA GLU A 44 17.91 15.41 -14.32
C GLU A 44 17.70 14.50 -13.12
N VAL A 45 16.64 14.75 -12.33
CA VAL A 45 16.27 13.93 -11.18
C VAL A 45 15.61 12.64 -11.66
N VAL A 46 14.65 12.71 -12.58
CA VAL A 46 13.92 11.55 -13.12
C VAL A 46 14.88 10.57 -13.84
N GLY A 47 15.87 11.09 -14.55
CA GLY A 47 16.89 10.30 -15.24
C GLY A 47 17.94 9.67 -14.32
N SER A 48 17.91 9.95 -13.01
CA SER A 48 18.95 9.55 -12.06
C SER A 48 18.77 8.11 -11.53
N PRO A 49 19.85 7.42 -11.15
CA PRO A 49 19.75 6.14 -10.45
C PRO A 49 18.99 6.23 -9.11
N PHE A 50 18.98 7.41 -8.48
CA PHE A 50 18.27 7.63 -7.23
C PHE A 50 16.75 7.58 -7.41
N TRP A 51 16.23 8.14 -8.51
CA TRP A 51 14.81 8.02 -8.88
C TRP A 51 14.40 6.55 -9.02
N VAL A 52 15.15 5.81 -9.82
CA VAL A 52 14.93 4.37 -10.04
C VAL A 52 14.92 3.60 -8.73
N PHE A 53 15.87 3.89 -7.82
CA PHE A 53 15.91 3.25 -6.51
C PHE A 53 14.67 3.56 -5.67
N VAL A 54 14.29 4.83 -5.53
CA VAL A 54 13.13 5.25 -4.72
C VAL A 54 11.85 4.61 -5.24
N HIS A 55 11.61 4.66 -6.55
CA HIS A 55 10.42 4.10 -7.16
C HIS A 55 10.44 2.56 -7.19
N ALA A 56 11.61 1.90 -7.32
CA ALA A 56 11.68 0.45 -7.17
C ALA A 56 11.33 0.00 -5.74
N VAL A 57 11.77 0.75 -4.72
CA VAL A 57 11.35 0.52 -3.33
C VAL A 57 9.85 0.76 -3.17
N PHE A 58 9.30 1.81 -3.80
CA PHE A 58 7.86 2.06 -3.76
C PHE A 58 7.07 0.93 -4.43
N LEU A 59 7.54 0.40 -5.55
CA LEU A 59 6.91 -0.73 -6.25
C LEU A 59 6.90 -2.00 -5.38
N VAL A 60 8.00 -2.28 -4.67
CA VAL A 60 8.04 -3.34 -3.66
C VAL A 60 6.99 -3.11 -2.58
N SER A 61 6.77 -1.85 -2.18
CA SER A 61 5.72 -1.50 -1.22
C SER A 61 4.32 -1.83 -1.72
N LEU A 62 4.04 -1.53 -2.99
CA LEU A 62 2.73 -1.75 -3.61
C LEU A 62 2.44 -3.25 -3.74
N LEU A 63 3.42 -4.03 -4.20
CA LEU A 63 3.32 -5.49 -4.26
C LEU A 63 3.14 -6.10 -2.87
N GLY A 64 3.95 -5.67 -1.90
CA GLY A 64 3.85 -6.10 -0.50
C GLY A 64 2.48 -5.79 0.10
N GLY A 65 1.94 -4.60 -0.19
CA GLY A 65 0.60 -4.19 0.20
C GLY A 65 -0.49 -5.04 -0.45
N ILE A 66 -0.41 -5.36 -1.75
CA ILE A 66 -1.37 -6.22 -2.43
C ILE A 66 -1.41 -7.62 -1.80
N PHE A 67 -0.26 -8.26 -1.63
CA PHE A 67 -0.21 -9.58 -1.00
C PHE A 67 -0.62 -9.54 0.47
N GLY A 68 -0.26 -8.46 1.17
CA GLY A 68 -0.68 -8.19 2.54
C GLY A 68 -2.19 -8.05 2.69
N LEU A 69 -2.84 -7.32 1.79
CA LEU A 69 -4.30 -7.15 1.77
C LEU A 69 -5.02 -8.47 1.55
N PHE A 70 -4.54 -9.34 0.68
CA PHE A 70 -5.14 -10.67 0.51
C PHE A 70 -4.98 -11.56 1.75
N ALA A 71 -3.85 -11.49 2.44
CA ALA A 71 -3.67 -12.21 3.71
C ALA A 71 -4.55 -11.66 4.84
N LEU A 72 -4.70 -10.33 4.92
CA LEU A 72 -5.64 -9.67 5.82
C LEU A 72 -7.08 -10.07 5.52
N LEU A 73 -7.45 -10.17 4.24
CA LEU A 73 -8.79 -10.59 3.82
C LEU A 73 -9.05 -12.05 4.18
N ALA A 74 -8.08 -12.94 3.96
CA ALA A 74 -8.19 -14.34 4.36
C ALA A 74 -8.40 -14.46 5.88
N ALA A 75 -7.59 -13.78 6.69
CA ALA A 75 -7.73 -13.75 8.14
C ALA A 75 -9.07 -13.12 8.60
N TYR A 76 -9.53 -12.09 7.90
CA TYR A 76 -10.82 -11.44 8.16
C TYR A 76 -12.00 -12.39 7.91
N LEU A 77 -11.97 -13.11 6.79
CA LEU A 77 -13.01 -14.09 6.44
C LEU A 77 -12.98 -15.31 7.38
N GLU A 78 -11.81 -15.76 7.85
CA GLU A 78 -11.70 -16.80 8.90
C GLU A 78 -12.35 -16.39 10.23
N LYS A 79 -12.50 -15.08 10.46
CA LYS A 79 -13.16 -14.50 11.65
C LYS A 79 -14.65 -14.19 11.41
N GLY A 80 -15.24 -14.65 10.31
CA GLY A 80 -16.64 -14.41 9.97
C GLY A 80 -16.89 -13.03 9.36
N GLY A 81 -15.88 -12.44 8.73
CA GLY A 81 -15.98 -11.16 8.03
C GLY A 81 -17.03 -11.14 6.90
N GLY A 82 -17.56 -9.95 6.61
CA GLY A 82 -18.66 -9.75 5.66
C GLY A 82 -18.29 -8.99 4.39
N LEU A 83 -19.31 -8.66 3.59
CA LEU A 83 -19.15 -8.00 2.29
C LEU A 83 -18.51 -6.60 2.37
N LEU A 84 -18.70 -5.90 3.49
CA LEU A 84 -18.17 -4.54 3.65
C LEU A 84 -16.64 -4.54 3.72
N GLY A 85 -16.05 -5.45 4.51
CA GLY A 85 -14.60 -5.61 4.56
C GLY A 85 -14.03 -6.12 3.24
N PHE A 86 -14.74 -7.03 2.56
CA PHE A 86 -14.37 -7.46 1.21
C PHE A 86 -14.32 -6.30 0.21
N ALA A 87 -15.36 -5.45 0.18
CA ALA A 87 -15.42 -4.28 -0.70
C ALA A 87 -14.28 -3.30 -0.38
N GLY A 88 -13.99 -3.04 0.90
CA GLY A 88 -12.86 -2.24 1.32
C GLY A 88 -11.52 -2.78 0.81
N CYS A 89 -11.30 -4.08 0.98
CA CYS A 89 -10.10 -4.76 0.47
C CYS A 89 -10.00 -4.66 -1.07
N ALA A 90 -11.09 -4.90 -1.79
CA ALA A 90 -11.12 -4.82 -3.25
C ALA A 90 -10.77 -3.41 -3.75
N MET A 91 -11.35 -2.36 -3.15
CA MET A 91 -11.01 -0.97 -3.47
C MET A 91 -9.53 -0.67 -3.23
N ALA A 92 -9.00 -1.12 -2.08
CA ALA A 92 -7.59 -0.96 -1.74
C ALA A 92 -6.69 -1.69 -2.77
N VAL A 93 -6.97 -2.94 -3.12
CA VAL A 93 -6.20 -3.70 -4.12
C VAL A 93 -6.25 -3.02 -5.49
N VAL A 94 -7.43 -2.62 -5.96
CA VAL A 94 -7.57 -1.92 -7.25
C VAL A 94 -6.75 -0.63 -7.26
N SER A 95 -6.81 0.17 -6.20
CA SER A 95 -5.99 1.38 -6.11
C SER A 95 -4.49 1.09 -6.16
N LEU A 96 -4.00 0.09 -5.43
CA LEU A 96 -2.58 -0.29 -5.45
C LEU A 96 -2.13 -0.79 -6.83
N VAL A 97 -2.98 -1.53 -7.55
CA VAL A 97 -2.68 -1.97 -8.93
C VAL A 97 -2.57 -0.78 -9.88
N LEU A 98 -3.48 0.20 -9.77
CA LEU A 98 -3.42 1.42 -10.59
C LEU A 98 -2.16 2.24 -10.29
N ILE A 99 -1.84 2.42 -9.00
CA ILE A 99 -0.62 3.14 -8.58
C ILE A 99 0.63 2.37 -9.03
N ALA A 100 0.63 1.03 -8.99
CA ALA A 100 1.75 0.22 -9.45
C ALA A 100 1.98 0.35 -10.96
N GLY A 101 0.94 0.60 -11.77
CA GLY A 101 1.09 0.88 -13.19
C GLY A 101 1.81 2.21 -13.46
N LEU A 102 1.49 3.25 -12.68
CA LEU A 102 2.21 4.52 -12.73
C LEU A 102 3.66 4.32 -12.27
N ASP A 103 3.86 3.69 -11.12
CA ASP A 103 5.18 3.51 -10.52
C ASP A 103 6.10 2.59 -11.35
N TYR A 104 5.54 1.60 -12.04
CA TYR A 104 6.26 0.85 -13.07
C TYR A 104 6.81 1.77 -14.16
N SER A 105 6.02 2.74 -14.61
CA SER A 105 6.47 3.71 -15.62
C SER A 105 7.58 4.61 -15.06
N GLU A 106 7.50 4.99 -13.79
CA GLU A 106 8.53 5.76 -13.08
C GLU A 106 9.88 5.04 -13.01
N VAL A 107 9.87 3.71 -12.85
CA VAL A 107 11.10 2.90 -12.75
C VAL A 107 11.69 2.60 -14.14
N PHE A 108 10.85 2.21 -15.10
CA PHE A 108 11.32 1.56 -16.33
C PHE A 108 11.19 2.40 -17.60
N ILE A 109 10.35 3.43 -17.60
CA ILE A 109 10.04 4.22 -18.81
C ILE A 109 10.58 5.64 -18.67
N PHE A 110 10.24 6.31 -17.57
CA PHE A 110 10.53 7.74 -17.38
C PHE A 110 12.03 8.07 -17.34
N PRO A 111 12.93 7.24 -16.78
CA PRO A 111 14.36 7.52 -16.81
C PRO A 111 14.94 7.59 -18.23
N THR A 112 14.39 6.80 -19.17
CA THR A 112 14.76 6.86 -20.59
C THR A 112 14.18 8.10 -21.25
N LEU A 113 12.90 8.41 -20.99
CA LEU A 113 12.26 9.62 -21.49
C LEU A 113 12.98 10.88 -21.01
N ALA A 114 13.45 10.92 -19.77
CA ALA A 114 14.18 12.05 -19.22
C ALA A 114 15.51 12.30 -19.93
N LYS A 115 16.17 11.24 -20.42
CA LYS A 115 17.45 11.33 -21.14
C LYS A 115 17.27 11.67 -22.61
N GLU A 116 16.30 11.04 -23.27
CA GLU A 116 16.12 11.15 -24.72
C GLU A 116 15.13 12.26 -25.12
N PHE A 117 14.16 12.56 -24.26
CA PHE A 117 13.06 13.50 -24.51
C PHE A 117 12.77 14.39 -23.29
N PRO A 118 13.75 15.16 -22.78
CA PRO A 118 13.62 15.92 -21.53
C PRO A 118 12.42 16.89 -21.54
N ALA A 119 12.08 17.49 -22.68
CA ALA A 119 10.92 18.37 -22.83
C ALA A 119 9.58 17.67 -22.54
N VAL A 120 9.48 16.35 -22.73
CA VAL A 120 8.30 15.56 -22.35
C VAL A 120 8.21 15.48 -20.83
N VAL A 121 9.33 15.26 -20.15
CA VAL A 121 9.39 15.19 -18.68
C VAL A 121 9.20 16.58 -18.05
N GLU A 122 9.70 17.65 -18.64
CA GLU A 122 9.41 19.02 -18.18
C GLU A 122 7.91 19.33 -18.24
N LYS A 123 7.25 18.87 -19.31
CA LYS A 123 5.81 19.13 -19.51
C LYS A 123 4.90 18.20 -18.70
N TYR A 124 5.31 16.95 -18.49
CA TYR A 124 4.45 15.87 -18.00
C TYR A 124 5.00 15.08 -16.81
N GLY A 125 6.24 15.33 -16.39
CA GLY A 125 6.98 14.52 -15.40
C GLY A 125 6.47 14.61 -13.96
N ALA A 126 5.56 15.55 -13.67
CA ALA A 126 4.82 15.55 -12.42
C ALA A 126 3.68 14.48 -12.41
N GLY A 127 3.46 13.78 -13.52
CA GLY A 127 2.44 12.73 -13.68
C GLY A 127 1.02 13.29 -13.78
N ASP A 128 0.67 14.30 -12.99
CA ASP A 128 -0.64 14.96 -12.95
C ASP A 128 -1.00 15.73 -14.22
N GLN A 129 0.00 16.17 -15.00
CA GLN A 129 -0.19 16.88 -16.27
C GLN A 129 -0.45 15.93 -17.46
N MET A 130 -0.31 14.61 -17.28
CA MET A 130 -0.63 13.64 -18.34
C MET A 130 -2.16 13.47 -18.44
N PRO A 131 -2.78 13.69 -19.62
CA PRO A 131 -4.25 13.64 -19.74
C PRO A 131 -4.90 12.33 -19.28
N SER A 132 -4.24 11.19 -19.50
CA SER A 132 -4.71 9.87 -19.05
C SER A 132 -4.56 9.65 -17.54
N VAL A 133 -3.55 10.27 -16.92
CA VAL A 133 -3.25 10.15 -15.49
C VAL A 133 -4.10 11.12 -14.66
N ALA A 134 -4.48 12.26 -15.25
CA ALA A 134 -5.30 13.29 -14.60
C ALA A 134 -6.63 12.77 -14.04
N PHE A 135 -7.19 11.69 -14.62
CA PHE A 135 -8.36 11.01 -14.06
C PHE A 135 -7.99 9.79 -13.20
N ALA A 136 -7.08 8.95 -13.69
CA ALA A 136 -6.72 7.70 -13.03
C ALA A 136 -6.10 7.93 -11.64
N PHE A 137 -5.29 8.98 -11.49
CA PHE A 137 -4.59 9.26 -10.24
C PHE A 137 -5.55 9.71 -9.13
N PRO A 138 -6.43 10.73 -9.31
CA PRO A 138 -7.44 11.05 -8.30
C PRO A 138 -8.38 9.90 -7.98
N ALA A 139 -8.81 9.13 -8.99
CA ALA A 139 -9.66 7.96 -8.77
C ALA A 139 -8.94 6.90 -7.92
N SER A 140 -7.67 6.63 -8.21
CA SER A 140 -6.86 5.71 -7.41
C SER A 140 -6.68 6.20 -5.96
N GLY A 141 -6.47 7.50 -5.75
CA GLY A 141 -6.37 8.11 -4.42
C GLY A 141 -7.66 7.98 -3.61
N LEU A 142 -8.82 8.19 -4.23
CA LEU A 142 -10.13 8.02 -3.58
C LEU A 142 -10.38 6.55 -3.21
N LEU A 143 -10.09 5.61 -4.12
CA LEU A 143 -10.20 4.18 -3.87
C LEU A 143 -9.23 3.71 -2.77
N PHE A 144 -8.02 4.25 -2.75
CA PHE A 144 -7.01 3.98 -1.72
C PHE A 144 -7.52 4.43 -0.35
N LEU A 145 -7.94 5.69 -0.23
CA LEU A 145 -8.43 6.24 1.02
C LEU A 145 -9.68 5.49 1.50
N ALA A 146 -10.71 5.36 0.65
CA ALA A 146 -11.94 4.69 1.01
C ALA A 146 -11.71 3.20 1.34
N GLY A 147 -10.89 2.51 0.54
CA GLY A 147 -10.58 1.10 0.70
C GLY A 147 -9.89 0.80 2.03
N TYR A 148 -8.80 1.52 2.34
CA TYR A 148 -8.06 1.32 3.58
C TYR A 148 -8.84 1.78 4.81
N LEU A 149 -9.60 2.88 4.74
CA LEU A 149 -10.46 3.32 5.85
C LEU A 149 -11.52 2.26 6.17
N LEU A 150 -12.22 1.79 5.15
CA LEU A 150 -13.28 0.80 5.31
C LEU A 150 -12.72 -0.53 5.81
N PHE A 151 -11.67 -1.03 5.15
CA PHE A 151 -11.14 -2.35 5.48
C PHE A 151 -10.45 -2.38 6.84
N SER A 152 -9.65 -1.37 7.19
CA SER A 152 -8.99 -1.31 8.51
C SER A 152 -10.01 -1.19 9.65
N ASN A 153 -11.11 -0.46 9.41
CA ASN A 153 -12.21 -0.41 10.37
C ASN A 153 -12.89 -1.77 10.55
N GLU A 154 -13.14 -2.50 9.47
CA GLU A 154 -13.73 -3.84 9.52
C GLU A 154 -12.80 -4.87 10.17
N LEU A 155 -11.50 -4.82 9.88
CA LEU A 155 -10.48 -5.64 10.54
C LEU A 155 -10.45 -5.41 12.06
N ARG A 156 -10.62 -4.15 12.49
CA ARG A 156 -10.72 -3.79 13.91
C ARG A 156 -12.01 -4.32 14.53
N ARG A 157 -13.15 -4.16 13.86
CA ARG A 157 -14.46 -4.61 14.36
C ARG A 157 -14.53 -6.14 14.49
N ALA A 158 -13.95 -6.86 13.55
CA ALA A 158 -13.85 -8.32 13.56
C ALA A 158 -12.71 -8.85 14.45
N VAL A 159 -11.93 -7.95 15.09
CA VAL A 159 -10.79 -8.29 15.94
C VAL A 159 -9.79 -9.21 15.21
N THR A 160 -9.61 -8.98 13.91
CA THR A 160 -8.68 -9.74 13.05
C THR A 160 -7.24 -9.34 13.33
N VAL A 161 -7.02 -8.06 13.63
CA VAL A 161 -5.70 -7.46 13.92
C VAL A 161 -5.74 -6.68 15.24
N PRO A 162 -4.58 -6.41 15.87
CA PRO A 162 -4.51 -5.57 17.05
C PRO A 162 -5.09 -4.17 16.79
N ALA A 163 -5.93 -3.68 17.70
CA ALA A 163 -6.55 -2.36 17.57
C ALA A 163 -5.56 -1.21 17.31
N PRO A 164 -4.37 -1.17 17.95
CA PRO A 164 -3.38 -0.14 17.65
C PRO A 164 -2.95 -0.12 16.18
N GLY A 165 -2.71 -1.29 15.57
CA GLY A 165 -2.30 -1.38 14.15
C GLY A 165 -3.38 -0.86 13.22
N ALA A 166 -4.65 -1.17 13.50
CA ALA A 166 -5.78 -0.64 12.73
C ALA A 166 -5.91 0.88 12.87
N TRP A 167 -5.83 1.41 14.10
CA TRP A 167 -5.93 2.87 14.32
C TRP A 167 -4.78 3.65 13.69
N VAL A 168 -3.55 3.14 13.80
CA VAL A 168 -2.37 3.74 13.16
C VAL A 168 -2.54 3.73 11.64
N THR A 169 -3.05 2.65 11.06
CA THR A 169 -3.35 2.58 9.62
C THR A 169 -4.41 3.59 9.21
N LEU A 170 -5.50 3.72 9.97
CA LEU A 170 -6.58 4.69 9.72
C LEU A 170 -6.08 6.14 9.76
N ALA A 171 -5.28 6.49 10.77
CA ALA A 171 -4.70 7.82 10.89
C ALA A 171 -3.68 8.08 9.77
N GLY A 172 -2.82 7.09 9.50
CA GLY A 172 -1.79 7.14 8.47
C GLY A 172 -2.36 7.31 7.08
N VAL A 173 -3.35 6.49 6.67
CA VAL A 173 -3.96 6.58 5.34
C VAL A 173 -4.66 7.92 5.15
N ALA A 174 -5.34 8.45 6.17
CA ALA A 174 -6.00 9.75 6.08
C ALA A 174 -4.98 10.88 5.87
N ALA A 175 -3.93 10.93 6.70
CA ALA A 175 -2.87 11.93 6.58
C ALA A 175 -2.11 11.80 5.25
N PHE A 176 -1.82 10.57 4.83
CA PHE A 176 -1.09 10.29 3.61
C PHE A 176 -1.90 10.66 2.37
N ALA A 177 -3.18 10.30 2.29
CA ALA A 177 -4.06 10.66 1.18
C ALA A 177 -4.27 12.18 1.07
N VAL A 178 -4.39 12.89 2.20
CA VAL A 178 -4.41 14.35 2.21
C VAL A 178 -3.09 14.91 1.68
N GLY A 179 -1.96 14.33 2.09
CA GLY A 179 -0.64 14.65 1.54
C GLY A 179 -0.54 14.49 0.02
N LEU A 180 -1.04 13.38 -0.51
CA LEU A 180 -1.01 13.06 -1.94
C LEU A 180 -1.89 13.98 -2.80
N SER A 181 -2.77 14.79 -2.20
CA SER A 181 -3.59 15.76 -2.94
C SER A 181 -2.79 16.94 -3.53
N GLY A 182 -1.54 17.13 -3.10
CA GLY A 182 -0.71 18.28 -3.46
C GLY A 182 -1.15 19.60 -2.83
N GLN A 183 -2.22 19.61 -2.02
CA GLN A 183 -2.76 20.81 -1.38
C GLN A 183 -2.06 21.17 -0.07
N VAL A 184 -1.22 20.28 0.45
CA VAL A 184 -0.51 20.45 1.72
C VAL A 184 0.98 20.25 1.52
N PRO A 185 1.84 20.74 2.44
CA PRO A 185 3.28 20.58 2.32
C PRO A 185 3.69 19.10 2.24
N MET A 186 4.71 18.79 1.43
CA MET A 186 5.28 17.44 1.26
C MET A 186 5.63 16.75 2.60
N LEU A 187 5.91 17.53 3.64
CA LEU A 187 6.13 17.02 4.99
C LEU A 187 4.93 16.21 5.52
N VAL A 188 3.70 16.62 5.22
CA VAL A 188 2.47 15.91 5.62
C VAL A 188 2.40 14.56 4.90
N THR A 189 2.71 14.52 3.60
CA THR A 189 2.77 13.28 2.81
C THR A 189 3.79 12.31 3.38
N ARG A 190 5.00 12.78 3.69
CA ARG A 190 6.07 11.97 4.28
C ARG A 190 5.69 11.42 5.65
N ALA A 191 5.19 12.28 6.53
CA ALA A 191 4.74 11.87 7.86
C ALA A 191 3.58 10.87 7.77
N GLY A 192 2.60 11.13 6.90
CA GLY A 192 1.49 10.23 6.62
C GLY A 192 1.96 8.87 6.13
N ALA A 193 2.90 8.81 5.18
CA ALA A 193 3.48 7.57 4.67
C ALA A 193 4.20 6.76 5.76
N VAL A 194 4.94 7.43 6.66
CA VAL A 194 5.60 6.76 7.80
C VAL A 194 4.57 6.18 8.77
N VAL A 195 3.54 6.95 9.14
CA VAL A 195 2.48 6.49 10.04
C VAL A 195 1.70 5.34 9.39
N PHE A 196 1.36 5.47 8.11
CA PHE A 196 0.69 4.41 7.34
C PHE A 196 1.53 3.14 7.28
N GLY A 197 2.82 3.26 6.93
CA GLY A 197 3.77 2.16 6.91
C GLY A 197 3.91 1.45 8.25
N LEU A 198 3.96 2.20 9.36
CA LEU A 198 3.95 1.63 10.71
C LEU A 198 2.68 0.81 10.98
N GLY A 199 1.52 1.32 10.57
CA GLY A 199 0.24 0.60 10.67
C GLY A 199 0.28 -0.73 9.92
N LEU A 200 0.78 -0.73 8.68
CA LEU A 200 0.97 -1.93 7.87
C LEU A 200 1.93 -2.93 8.53
N VAL A 201 3.04 -2.46 9.11
CA VAL A 201 3.99 -3.32 9.85
C VAL A 201 3.32 -3.96 11.05
N MET A 202 2.58 -3.21 11.84
CA MET A 202 1.90 -3.74 13.04
C MET A 202 0.86 -4.80 12.68
N MET A 203 0.03 -4.55 11.66
CA MET A 203 -0.97 -5.52 11.18
C MET A 203 -0.28 -6.74 10.55
N GLY A 204 0.73 -6.52 9.70
CA GLY A 204 1.48 -7.58 9.04
C GLY A 204 2.20 -8.50 10.02
N TRP A 205 2.79 -7.93 11.07
CA TRP A 205 3.46 -8.70 12.13
C TRP A 205 2.47 -9.57 12.92
N ALA A 206 1.25 -9.09 13.17
CA ALA A 206 0.21 -9.90 13.78
C ALA A 206 -0.15 -11.12 12.91
N LEU A 207 -0.21 -10.94 11.59
CA LEU A 207 -0.47 -12.01 10.62
C LEU A 207 0.71 -12.98 10.47
N ALA A 208 1.94 -12.48 10.47
CA ALA A 208 3.15 -13.32 10.45
C ALA A 208 3.19 -14.31 11.63
N ARG A 209 2.48 -13.98 12.72
CA ARG A 209 2.29 -14.80 13.92
C ARG A 209 0.88 -15.41 14.00
N TRP A 210 0.15 -15.52 12.89
CA TRP A 210 -1.19 -16.11 12.85
C TRP A 210 -1.14 -17.61 13.17
N HIS A 211 -2.12 -18.11 13.91
CA HIS A 211 -2.25 -19.53 14.29
C HIS A 211 -3.64 -20.11 13.98
N GLY A 212 -4.44 -19.43 13.15
CA GLY A 212 -5.84 -19.76 12.91
C GLY A 212 -6.80 -19.07 13.89
N SER A 213 -8.09 -19.09 13.55
CA SER A 213 -9.15 -18.71 14.47
C SER A 213 -9.27 -19.77 15.58
N ARG A 214 -8.60 -19.55 16.72
CA ARG A 214 -9.01 -20.23 17.95
C ARG A 214 -10.45 -19.78 18.25
N ALA A 215 -11.38 -20.71 18.22
CA ALA A 215 -12.73 -20.56 18.75
C ALA A 215 -12.68 -20.34 20.27
#